data_AF-A0A7U9SF44-F1
#
_entry.id   AF-A0A7U9SF44-F1
#
_cell.length_a   1.000
_cell.length_b   1.000
_cell.length_c   1.000
_cell.angle_alpha   90.00
_cell.angle_beta   90.00
_cell.angle_gamma   90.00
#
_symmetry.space_group_name_H-M   'P 1'
#
loop_
_entity.id
_entity.type
_entity.pdbx_description
1 polymer ?
#
loop_
_entity_poly.entity_id
_entity_poly.type
_entity_poly.pdbx_seq_one_letter_code
_entity_poly.pdbx_strand_id
1 'polypeptide(L)'
;MNKMENEYIQLPPLKRDTDLRVIMALWEYVRLSDEEREHVLTIMNEIKKDKASRILPPLESLQNLPQEEINDFDKVMGKIINDIIVEACDLACWVYRCKFIEGWTLEQMVDEKRDAEQFVVALYYLFEEYIDKPDDNNIKPS
;
A
#
# COMPACT_ATOMS: atom_id res chain seq x y z
N MET A 1 25.46 16.73 -40.28
CA MET A 1 24.75 17.46 -39.21
C MET A 1 23.61 16.56 -38.78
N ASN A 2 23.80 15.75 -37.72
CA ASN A 2 22.81 14.75 -37.31
C ASN A 2 21.64 15.44 -36.61
N LYS A 3 20.46 15.23 -37.18
CA LYS A 3 19.15 15.61 -36.66
C LYS A 3 18.96 14.82 -35.36
N MET A 4 19.11 15.46 -34.19
CA MET A 4 18.67 14.86 -32.93
C MET A 4 17.15 14.72 -33.05
N GLU A 5 16.69 13.48 -33.25
CA GLU A 5 15.28 13.14 -33.28
C GLU A 5 14.66 13.60 -31.95
N ASN A 6 13.67 14.48 -32.04
CA ASN A 6 12.94 15.01 -30.88
C ASN A 6 12.15 13.87 -30.21
N GLU A 7 12.73 13.25 -29.21
CA GLU A 7 12.15 12.13 -28.44
C GLU A 7 11.25 12.59 -27.29
N TYR A 8 10.30 13.50 -27.52
CA TYR A 8 9.37 13.95 -26.47
C TYR A 8 7.91 13.78 -26.93
N ILE A 9 7.20 12.81 -26.35
CA ILE A 9 5.77 12.50 -26.60
C ILE A 9 4.86 13.04 -25.46
N GLN A 10 5.43 13.54 -24.35
CA GLN A 10 4.68 14.07 -23.22
C GLN A 10 5.03 15.52 -22.89
N LEU A 11 4.02 16.30 -22.49
CA LEU A 11 4.18 17.60 -21.86
C LEU A 11 3.95 17.46 -20.34
N PRO A 12 4.84 18.03 -19.49
CA PRO A 12 6.10 18.66 -19.86
C PRO A 12 7.12 17.63 -20.39
N PRO A 13 8.05 18.04 -21.28
CA PRO A 13 9.04 17.14 -21.85
C PRO A 13 9.96 16.60 -20.75
N LEU A 14 9.76 15.33 -20.40
CA LEU A 14 10.61 14.59 -19.47
C LEU A 14 11.68 13.82 -20.26
N LYS A 15 12.90 13.78 -19.73
CA LYS A 15 13.96 12.96 -20.34
C LYS A 15 13.63 11.47 -20.17
N ARG A 16 14.04 10.64 -21.13
CA ARG A 16 13.80 9.19 -21.08
C ARG A 16 14.42 8.47 -19.88
N ASP A 17 15.47 9.04 -19.31
CA ASP A 17 16.19 8.54 -18.14
C ASP A 17 15.65 9.10 -16.81
N THR A 18 14.50 9.79 -16.82
CA THR A 18 13.88 10.29 -15.58
C THR A 18 13.53 9.13 -14.66
N ASP A 19 13.94 9.21 -13.37
CA ASP A 19 13.63 8.19 -12.36
C ASP A 19 12.13 7.93 -12.29
N LEU A 20 11.74 6.66 -12.35
CA LEU A 20 10.34 6.22 -12.37
C LEU A 20 9.55 6.77 -11.17
N ARG A 21 10.18 6.94 -10.00
CA ARG A 21 9.54 7.52 -8.81
C ARG A 21 9.17 8.99 -9.02
N VAL A 22 9.97 9.74 -9.78
CA VAL A 22 9.66 11.13 -10.13
C VAL A 22 8.48 11.18 -11.09
N ILE A 23 8.41 10.27 -12.05
CA ILE A 23 7.28 10.14 -12.99
C ILE A 23 5.99 9.80 -12.23
N MET A 24 6.05 8.82 -11.31
CA MET A 24 4.91 8.45 -10.47
C MET A 24 4.46 9.60 -9.58
N ALA A 25 5.38 10.32 -8.94
CA ALA A 25 5.05 11.48 -8.11
C ALA A 25 4.37 12.60 -8.91
N LEU A 26 4.84 12.87 -10.14
CA LEU A 26 4.21 13.83 -11.04
C LEU A 26 2.79 13.38 -11.44
N TRP A 27 2.62 12.08 -11.71
CA TRP A 27 1.33 11.53 -12.08
C TRP A 27 0.30 11.65 -10.95
N GLU A 28 0.70 11.31 -9.71
CA GLU A 28 -0.16 11.46 -8.55
C GLU A 28 -0.48 12.93 -8.26
N TYR A 29 0.48 13.84 -8.41
CA TYR A 29 0.23 15.27 -8.26
C TYR A 29 -0.80 15.81 -9.29
N VAL A 30 -0.75 15.33 -10.54
CA VAL A 30 -1.71 15.72 -11.58
C VAL A 30 -3.12 15.13 -11.32
N ARG A 31 -3.27 14.13 -10.46
CA ARG A 31 -4.61 13.61 -10.09
C ARG A 31 -5.30 14.43 -9.01
N LEU A 32 -4.56 15.24 -8.26
CA LEU A 32 -5.08 16.10 -7.21
C LEU A 32 -5.98 17.21 -7.76
N SER A 33 -6.94 17.67 -6.94
CA SER A 33 -7.72 18.88 -7.18
C SER A 33 -6.85 20.14 -7.14
N ASP A 34 -7.35 21.25 -7.66
CA ASP A 34 -6.58 22.50 -7.70
C ASP A 34 -6.23 23.02 -6.29
N GLU A 35 -7.14 22.85 -5.32
CA GLU A 35 -6.92 23.20 -3.91
C GLU A 35 -5.81 22.34 -3.28
N GLU A 36 -5.85 21.02 -3.49
CA GLU A 36 -4.83 20.09 -3.01
C GLU A 36 -3.46 20.35 -3.66
N ARG A 37 -3.44 20.69 -4.96
CA ARG A 37 -2.20 21.07 -5.66
C ARG A 37 -1.61 22.35 -5.09
N GLU A 38 -2.43 23.36 -4.83
CA GLU A 38 -1.99 24.62 -4.22
C GLU A 38 -1.42 24.39 -2.80
N HIS A 39 -2.05 23.51 -2.04
CA HIS A 39 -1.57 23.09 -0.73
C HIS A 39 -0.19 22.40 -0.83
N VAL A 40 -0.04 21.42 -1.74
CA VAL A 40 1.24 20.74 -1.98
C VAL A 40 2.33 21.71 -2.45
N LEU A 41 2.00 22.67 -3.31
CA LEU A 41 2.93 23.71 -3.76
C LEU A 41 3.37 24.62 -2.60
N THR A 42 2.45 24.95 -1.70
CA THR A 42 2.73 25.75 -0.51
C THR A 42 3.74 25.02 0.39
N ILE A 43 3.48 23.75 0.72
CA ILE A 43 4.40 22.90 1.48
C ILE A 43 5.76 22.77 0.77
N MET A 44 5.78 22.51 -0.55
CA MET A 44 7.05 22.40 -1.29
C MET A 44 7.86 23.69 -1.26
N ASN A 45 7.20 24.85 -1.30
CA ASN A 45 7.86 26.15 -1.21
C ASN A 45 8.35 26.43 0.21
N GLU A 46 7.62 26.03 1.24
CA GLU A 46 8.06 26.09 2.63
C GLU A 46 9.27 25.19 2.86
N ILE A 47 9.24 23.93 2.41
CA ILE A 47 10.40 23.02 2.47
C ILE A 47 11.60 23.59 1.70
N LYS A 48 11.38 24.25 0.55
CA LYS A 48 12.48 24.90 -0.19
C LYS A 48 13.07 26.10 0.55
N LYS A 49 12.25 26.87 1.27
CA LYS A 49 12.73 27.94 2.17
C LYS A 49 13.47 27.33 3.36
N ASP A 50 12.96 26.24 3.91
CA ASP A 50 13.52 25.48 5.02
C ASP A 50 14.74 24.63 4.62
N LYS A 51 15.05 24.43 3.33
CA LYS A 51 16.33 23.85 2.90
C LYS A 51 17.54 24.72 3.29
N ALA A 52 17.35 25.99 3.66
CA ALA A 52 18.37 26.80 4.32
C ALA A 52 18.59 26.41 5.80
N SER A 53 17.63 25.73 6.42
CA SER A 53 17.62 25.21 7.79
C SER A 53 17.22 23.73 7.78
N ARG A 54 18.15 22.82 7.47
CA ARG A 54 17.99 21.39 7.82
C ARG A 54 18.04 21.14 9.33
N ILE A 55 17.39 21.99 10.09
CA ILE A 55 17.25 21.91 11.53
C ILE A 55 15.83 21.40 11.70
N LEU A 56 15.69 20.16 12.18
CA LEU A 56 14.41 19.68 12.69
C LEU A 56 13.84 20.78 13.59
N PRO A 57 12.58 21.20 13.40
CA PRO A 57 12.02 22.26 14.19
C PRO A 57 12.12 21.85 15.69
N PRO A 58 12.41 22.78 16.61
CA PRO A 58 12.69 22.46 18.01
C PRO A 58 11.60 21.54 18.59
N LEU A 59 11.96 20.59 19.46
CA LEU A 59 11.03 19.61 20.02
C LEU A 59 9.74 20.25 20.57
N GLU A 60 9.84 21.44 21.17
CA GLU A 60 8.72 22.25 21.67
C GLU A 60 7.70 22.61 20.58
N SER A 61 8.13 22.82 19.34
CA SER A 61 7.24 23.11 18.21
C SER A 61 6.48 21.86 17.72
N LEU A 62 7.10 20.67 17.81
CA LEU A 62 6.45 19.39 17.50
C LEU A 62 5.47 18.95 18.61
N GLN A 63 5.67 19.42 19.84
CA GLN A 63 4.75 19.20 20.95
C GLN A 63 3.45 20.01 20.85
N ASN A 64 3.43 21.03 19.99
CA ASN A 64 2.28 21.94 19.82
C ASN A 64 1.56 21.73 18.47
N LEU A 65 1.67 20.54 17.87
CA LEU A 65 0.93 20.21 16.65
C LEU A 65 -0.58 20.39 16.88
N PRO A 66 -1.33 20.99 15.92
CA PRO A 66 -2.77 21.12 16.04
C PRO A 66 -3.43 19.76 16.27
N GLN A 67 -4.33 19.68 17.24
CA GLN A 67 -5.00 18.43 17.59
C GLN A 67 -5.80 17.86 16.40
N GLU A 68 -6.26 18.73 15.50
CA GLU A 68 -6.92 18.35 14.24
C GLU A 68 -5.99 17.52 13.34
N GLU A 69 -4.74 17.94 13.15
CA GLU A 69 -3.75 17.21 12.34
C GLU A 69 -3.42 15.83 12.94
N ILE A 70 -3.30 15.75 14.27
CA ILE A 70 -3.07 14.48 14.99
C ILE A 70 -4.28 13.55 14.81
N ASN A 71 -5.49 14.07 15.00
CA ASN A 71 -6.71 13.29 14.87
C ASN A 71 -6.93 12.80 13.43
N ASP A 72 -6.61 13.62 12.43
CA ASP A 72 -6.71 13.24 11.03
C ASP A 72 -5.70 12.16 10.67
N PHE A 73 -4.45 12.28 11.16
CA PHE A 73 -3.45 11.22 11.00
C PHE A 73 -3.91 9.91 11.65
N ASP A 74 -4.36 9.96 12.91
CA ASP A 74 -4.86 8.79 13.64
C ASP A 74 -6.05 8.14 12.92
N LYS A 75 -6.96 8.94 12.38
CA LYS A 75 -8.11 8.46 11.61
C LYS A 75 -7.69 7.78 10.30
N VAL A 76 -6.77 8.37 9.56
CA VAL A 76 -6.25 7.78 8.31
C VAL A 76 -5.49 6.49 8.61
N MET A 77 -4.64 6.49 9.64
CA MET A 77 -3.91 5.30 10.07
C MET A 77 -4.87 4.18 10.52
N GLY A 78 -5.88 4.53 11.32
CA GLY A 78 -6.92 3.60 11.77
C GLY A 78 -7.67 2.98 10.60
N LYS A 79 -8.01 3.78 9.58
CA LYS A 79 -8.63 3.29 8.35
C LYS A 79 -7.71 2.32 7.61
N ILE A 80 -6.44 2.66 7.40
CA ILE A 80 -5.47 1.79 6.72
C ILE A 80 -5.34 0.44 7.44
N ILE A 81 -5.22 0.45 8.78
CA ILE A 81 -5.14 -0.79 9.58
C ILE A 81 -6.42 -1.61 9.42
N ASN A 82 -7.57 -0.97 9.51
CA ASN A 82 -8.86 -1.65 9.36
C ASN A 82 -9.00 -2.29 7.97
N ASP A 83 -8.66 -1.56 6.91
CA ASP A 83 -8.76 -2.04 5.53
C ASP A 83 -7.82 -3.25 5.31
N ILE A 84 -6.58 -3.20 5.83
CA ILE A 84 -5.63 -4.33 5.79
C ILE A 84 -6.20 -5.56 6.51
N ILE A 85 -6.77 -5.38 7.71
CA ILE A 85 -7.34 -6.49 8.50
C ILE A 85 -8.52 -7.12 7.75
N VAL A 86 -9.44 -6.30 7.24
CA VAL A 86 -10.62 -6.77 6.51
C VAL A 86 -10.19 -7.53 5.26
N GLU A 87 -9.30 -6.97 4.44
CA GLU A 87 -8.83 -7.62 3.21
C GLU A 87 -8.11 -8.95 3.50
N ALA A 88 -7.26 -9.00 4.53
CA ALA A 88 -6.55 -10.22 4.91
C ALA A 88 -7.53 -11.31 5.42
N CYS A 89 -8.51 -10.92 6.24
CA CYS A 89 -9.53 -11.84 6.75
C CYS A 89 -10.47 -12.35 5.65
N ASP A 90 -10.87 -11.47 4.73
CA ASP A 90 -11.74 -11.83 3.61
C ASP A 90 -11.03 -12.83 2.67
N LEU A 91 -9.74 -12.59 2.36
CA LEU A 91 -8.96 -13.52 1.56
C LEU A 91 -8.78 -14.87 2.26
N ALA A 92 -8.48 -14.87 3.57
CA ALA A 92 -8.37 -16.09 4.37
C ALA A 92 -9.69 -16.88 4.39
N CYS A 93 -10.82 -16.21 4.61
CA CYS A 93 -12.15 -16.83 4.57
C CYS A 93 -12.46 -17.43 3.20
N TRP A 94 -12.11 -16.72 2.13
CA TRP A 94 -12.30 -17.18 0.76
C TRP A 94 -11.47 -18.42 0.46
N VAL A 95 -10.16 -18.41 0.76
CA VAL A 95 -9.29 -19.58 0.58
C VAL A 95 -9.81 -20.77 1.38
N TYR A 96 -10.21 -20.56 2.63
CA TYR A 96 -10.79 -21.61 3.47
C TYR A 96 -12.03 -22.23 2.83
N ARG A 97 -12.99 -21.40 2.38
CA ARG A 97 -14.22 -21.86 1.72
C ARG A 97 -13.90 -22.66 0.46
N CYS A 98 -13.10 -22.09 -0.45
CA CYS A 98 -12.80 -22.74 -1.70
C CYS A 98 -12.12 -24.10 -1.46
N LYS A 99 -11.24 -24.20 -0.46
CA LYS A 99 -10.49 -25.43 -0.17
C LYS A 99 -11.36 -26.48 0.51
N PHE A 100 -11.92 -26.16 1.67
CA PHE A 100 -12.54 -27.16 2.55
C PHE A 100 -14.03 -27.35 2.33
N ILE A 101 -14.73 -26.37 1.74
CA ILE A 101 -16.17 -26.44 1.48
C ILE A 101 -16.42 -26.81 0.03
N GLU A 102 -15.71 -26.16 -0.89
CA GLU A 102 -15.95 -26.31 -2.34
C GLU A 102 -15.00 -27.32 -2.99
N GLY A 103 -13.93 -27.74 -2.31
CA GLY A 103 -12.99 -28.76 -2.79
C GLY A 103 -12.10 -28.32 -3.96
N TRP A 104 -11.86 -27.00 -4.10
CA TRP A 104 -11.03 -26.45 -5.18
C TRP A 104 -9.56 -26.83 -5.01
N THR A 105 -8.87 -27.03 -6.14
CA THR A 105 -7.42 -27.18 -6.18
C THR A 105 -6.73 -25.82 -6.05
N LEU A 106 -5.43 -25.82 -5.70
CA LEU A 106 -4.66 -24.59 -5.59
C LEU A 106 -4.61 -23.84 -6.93
N GLU A 107 -4.49 -24.56 -8.05
CA GLU A 107 -4.43 -23.97 -9.39
C GLU A 107 -5.74 -23.22 -9.71
N GLN A 108 -6.89 -23.77 -9.35
CA GLN A 108 -8.19 -23.10 -9.56
C GLN A 108 -8.29 -21.80 -8.77
N MET A 109 -7.80 -21.78 -7.53
CA MET A 109 -7.80 -20.58 -6.70
C MET A 109 -6.85 -19.50 -7.24
N VAL A 110 -5.66 -19.90 -7.68
CA VAL A 110 -4.66 -18.98 -8.24
C VAL A 110 -5.15 -18.41 -9.57
N ASP A 111 -5.78 -19.21 -10.43
CA ASP A 111 -6.35 -18.75 -11.70
C ASP A 111 -7.50 -17.74 -11.49
N GLU A 112 -8.32 -17.92 -10.45
CA GLU A 112 -9.41 -16.99 -10.11
C GLU A 112 -8.90 -15.69 -9.47
N LYS A 113 -7.89 -15.78 -8.57
CA LYS A 113 -7.31 -14.64 -7.85
C LYS A 113 -5.82 -14.45 -8.14
N ARG A 114 -5.52 -14.18 -9.41
CA ARG A 114 -4.14 -13.99 -9.90
C ARG A 114 -3.44 -12.78 -9.28
N ASP A 115 -4.19 -11.75 -8.93
CA ASP A 115 -3.72 -10.53 -8.25
C ASP A 115 -3.23 -10.80 -6.82
N ALA A 116 -3.68 -11.90 -6.21
CA ALA A 116 -3.32 -12.30 -4.84
C ALA A 116 -2.62 -13.67 -4.76
N GLU A 117 -2.04 -14.16 -5.87
CA GLU A 117 -1.45 -15.50 -6.00
C GLU A 117 -0.56 -15.89 -4.80
N GLN A 118 0.42 -15.05 -4.47
CA GLN A 118 1.37 -15.32 -3.38
C GLN A 118 0.67 -15.52 -2.02
N PHE A 119 -0.42 -14.79 -1.77
CA PHE A 119 -1.17 -14.87 -0.52
C PHE A 119 -2.11 -16.08 -0.52
N VAL A 120 -2.74 -16.37 -1.66
CA VAL A 120 -3.55 -17.59 -1.85
C VAL A 120 -2.71 -18.83 -1.59
N VAL A 121 -1.52 -18.92 -2.20
CA VAL A 121 -0.58 -20.03 -1.99
C VAL A 121 -0.17 -20.14 -0.53
N ALA A 122 0.20 -19.03 0.12
CA ALA A 122 0.59 -19.03 1.53
C ALA A 122 -0.53 -19.51 2.44
N LEU A 123 -1.76 -18.98 2.27
CA LEU A 123 -2.92 -19.38 3.07
C LEU A 123 -3.33 -20.83 2.84
N TYR A 124 -3.24 -21.31 1.60
CA TYR A 124 -3.54 -22.71 1.26
C TYR A 124 -2.69 -23.69 2.05
N TYR A 125 -1.36 -23.46 2.10
CA TYR A 125 -0.44 -24.29 2.87
C TYR A 125 -0.50 -24.05 4.37
N LEU A 126 -0.76 -22.81 4.80
CA LEU A 126 -0.98 -22.50 6.20
C LEU A 126 -2.15 -23.32 6.75
N PHE A 127 -3.26 -23.39 6.02
CA PHE A 127 -4.40 -24.18 6.46
C PHE A 127 -4.12 -25.69 6.48
N GLU A 128 -3.39 -26.24 5.50
CA GLU A 128 -2.94 -27.64 5.55
C GLU A 128 -2.12 -27.93 6.82
N GLU A 129 -1.23 -27.01 7.22
CA GLU A 129 -0.38 -27.22 8.39
C GLU A 129 -1.15 -27.20 9.73
N TYR A 130 -2.19 -26.36 9.83
CA TYR A 130 -2.87 -26.06 11.08
C TYR A 130 -4.28 -26.67 11.21
N ILE A 131 -4.94 -27.04 10.11
CA ILE A 131 -6.33 -27.55 10.12
C ILE A 131 -6.38 -29.07 9.91
N ASP A 132 -5.45 -29.67 9.15
CA ASP A 132 -5.48 -31.12 8.86
C ASP A 132 -4.79 -32.02 9.91
N LYS A 133 -4.39 -31.49 11.06
CA LYS A 133 -3.86 -32.32 12.15
C LYS A 133 -5.02 -32.92 12.96
N PRO A 134 -5.16 -34.26 13.04
CA PRO A 134 -6.07 -34.85 14.02
C PRO A 134 -5.63 -34.42 15.42
N ASP A 135 -6.61 -34.04 16.24
CA ASP A 135 -6.44 -33.60 17.60
C ASP A 135 -5.70 -34.68 18.41
N ASP A 136 -4.41 -34.47 18.71
CA ASP A 136 -3.56 -35.40 19.47
C ASP A 136 -4.02 -35.54 20.95
N ASN A 137 -5.09 -34.84 21.31
CA ASN A 137 -5.70 -34.83 22.64
C ASN A 137 -6.78 -35.89 22.88
N ASN A 138 -6.90 -36.91 22.02
CA ASN A 138 -7.71 -38.10 22.34
C ASN A 138 -6.98 -39.04 23.32
N ILE A 139 -6.62 -38.52 24.49
CA ILE A 139 -6.35 -39.35 25.67
C ILE A 139 -7.71 -39.87 26.14
N LYS A 140 -8.02 -41.13 25.79
CA LYS A 140 -9.15 -41.84 26.39
C LYS A 140 -8.92 -41.91 27.91
N PRO A 141 -9.88 -41.46 28.75
CA PRO A 141 -9.79 -41.71 30.17
C PRO A 141 -9.89 -43.23 30.41
N SER A 142 -8.92 -43.74 31.17
CA SER A 142 -8.91 -45.10 31.72
C SER A 142 -9.92 -45.23 32.86
#